data_AF-A0A0X3Q491-F1
#
_entry.id   AF-A0A0X3Q491-F1
#
_cell.length_a   1.000
_cell.length_b   1.000
_cell.length_c   1.000
_cell.angle_alpha   90.00
_cell.angle_beta   90.00
_cell.angle_gamma   90.00
#
_symmetry.space_group_name_H-M   'P 1'
#
loop_
_entity.id
_entity.type
_entity.pdbx_description
1 polymer ?
#
loop_
_entity_poly.entity_id
_entity_poly.type
_entity_poly.pdbx_seq_one_letter_code
_entity_poly.pdbx_strand_id
1 'polypeptide(L)'
;MARLKKACDPNAPTRPRSSFNLYMRHRISQSEALSSKPFGERNRLIGLEWAALPPEQKQIFNEQASREREKYKADFEAYKQTQAFKDWQAKQEGLKGSLSPKSSKRGPKGKRTHEPEIDMASSPKTPRIPIFSEEFLAYNRQREMALRNLRKQATQLEEETALLSKHVENLTNASAKLELQIKSTEAQLAAEEALTQRFRKELTATFAELPVPTNGDVPRSPSSAKGFERITISSAESYMARLCELVCSGQHEDLKSKAVELLKSAVRTKSLTLCTV
;
A
#
# COMPACT_ATOMS: atom_id res chain seq x y z
N MET A 1 35.27 0.03 29.45
CA MET A 1 35.25 -0.84 28.25
C MET A 1 34.50 -0.15 27.13
N ALA A 2 35.09 -0.02 25.94
CA ALA A 2 34.43 0.57 24.79
C ALA A 2 33.27 -0.33 24.33
N ARG A 3 32.05 0.19 24.31
CA ARG A 3 30.91 -0.47 23.66
C ARG A 3 31.29 -0.68 22.18
N LEU A 4 31.39 -1.93 21.72
CA LEU A 4 31.48 -2.21 20.29
C LEU A 4 30.24 -1.58 19.63
N LYS A 5 30.44 -0.46 18.92
CA LYS A 5 29.44 0.10 18.02
C LYS A 5 29.03 -1.03 17.09
N LYS A 6 27.74 -1.41 17.09
CA LYS A 6 27.18 -2.29 16.06
C LYS A 6 27.68 -1.77 14.72
N ALA A 7 28.41 -2.61 13.99
CA ALA A 7 28.97 -2.27 12.68
C ALA A 7 27.79 -2.01 11.73
N CYS A 8 27.39 -0.74 11.66
CA CYS A 8 26.43 -0.26 10.68
C CYS A 8 27.14 -0.31 9.33
N ASP A 9 26.51 -0.87 8.30
CA ASP A 9 27.09 -0.89 6.95
C ASP A 9 27.44 0.56 6.53
N PRO A 10 28.71 0.85 6.17
CA PRO A 10 29.09 2.15 5.62
C PRO A 10 28.29 2.55 4.37
N ASN A 11 27.76 1.58 3.62
CA ASN A 11 27.00 1.80 2.39
C ASN A 11 25.48 1.92 2.61
N ALA A 12 24.99 1.69 3.83
CA ALA A 12 23.56 1.82 4.11
C ALA A 12 23.15 3.30 4.17
N PRO A 13 21.98 3.68 3.61
CA PRO A 13 21.45 5.01 3.78
C PRO A 13 21.28 5.32 5.28
N THR A 14 21.55 6.56 5.66
CA THR A 14 21.47 6.98 7.07
C THR A 14 20.03 7.19 7.50
N ARG A 15 19.69 6.81 8.74
CA ARG A 15 18.33 6.99 9.25
C ARG A 15 17.97 8.48 9.34
N PRO A 16 16.76 8.86 8.90
CA PRO A 16 16.29 10.24 8.93
C PRO A 16 16.12 10.70 10.38
N ARG A 17 16.21 12.00 10.60
CA ARG A 17 16.08 12.59 11.94
C ARG A 17 14.60 12.70 12.31
N SER A 18 14.30 12.66 13.62
CA SER A 18 12.95 13.00 14.09
C SER A 18 12.70 14.50 13.96
N SER A 19 11.43 14.91 13.94
CA SER A 19 11.03 16.31 13.87
C SER A 19 11.64 17.16 15.00
N PHE A 20 11.68 16.62 16.22
CA PHE A 20 12.37 17.27 17.34
C PHE A 20 13.89 17.42 17.11
N ASN A 21 14.56 16.43 16.52
CA ASN A 21 16.00 16.52 16.23
C ASN A 21 16.30 17.54 15.11
N LEU A 22 15.39 17.66 14.13
CA LEU A 22 15.47 18.70 13.09
C LEU A 22 15.31 20.09 13.72
N TYR A 23 14.31 20.27 14.58
CA TYR A 23 14.11 21.50 15.34
C TYR A 23 15.30 21.83 16.24
N MET A 24 15.83 20.86 16.98
CA MET A 24 16.99 21.03 17.84
C MET A 24 18.21 21.52 17.05
N ARG A 25 18.50 20.91 15.90
CA ARG A 25 19.61 21.34 15.04
C ARG A 25 19.39 22.76 14.51
N HIS A 26 18.16 23.06 14.07
CA HIS A 26 17.77 24.39 13.61
C HIS A 26 17.95 25.45 14.71
N ARG A 27 17.49 25.19 15.92
CA ARG A 27 17.65 26.10 17.08
C ARG A 27 19.10 26.30 17.49
N ILE A 28 19.91 25.24 17.48
CA ILE A 28 21.35 25.32 17.77
C ILE A 28 22.07 26.16 16.71
N SER A 29 21.71 26.02 15.42
CA SER A 29 22.29 26.86 14.35
C SER A 29 21.87 28.33 14.42
N GLN A 30 20.74 28.64 15.06
CA GLN A 30 20.25 30.01 15.20
C GLN A 30 20.83 30.75 16.41
N SER A 31 21.52 30.07 17.33
CA SER A 31 22.03 30.68 18.55
C SER A 31 23.38 30.10 18.96
N GLU A 32 24.44 30.87 18.77
CA GLU A 32 25.77 30.53 19.27
C GLU A 32 25.80 30.40 20.80
N ALA A 33 24.98 31.20 21.50
CA ALA A 33 24.79 31.10 22.95
C ALA A 33 24.21 29.75 23.38
N LEU A 34 23.29 29.16 22.60
CA LEU A 34 22.82 27.79 22.84
C LEU A 34 23.87 26.75 22.43
N SER A 35 24.62 26.99 21.35
CA SER A 35 25.65 26.08 20.86
C SER A 35 26.80 25.90 21.87
N SER A 36 27.19 26.99 22.54
CA SER A 36 28.27 27.03 23.54
C SER A 36 27.89 26.43 24.90
N LYS A 37 26.58 26.23 25.17
CA LYS A 37 26.12 25.64 26.43
C LYS A 37 26.46 24.14 26.55
N PRO A 38 26.67 23.63 27.78
CA PRO A 38 26.84 22.21 28.03
C PRO A 38 25.67 21.38 27.47
N PHE A 39 25.98 20.20 26.92
CA PHE A 39 25.01 19.34 26.22
C PHE A 39 23.70 19.11 27.01
N GLY A 40 23.81 18.83 28.31
CA GLY A 40 22.65 18.57 29.17
C GLY A 40 21.75 19.80 29.36
N GLU A 41 22.34 20.98 29.58
CA GLU A 41 21.62 22.24 29.76
C GLU A 41 20.95 22.67 28.46
N ARG A 42 21.69 22.61 27.34
CA ARG A 42 21.20 22.93 26.00
C ARG A 42 20.00 22.08 25.61
N ASN A 43 20.08 20.76 25.77
CA ASN A 43 19.00 19.86 25.40
C ASN A 43 17.76 20.04 26.28
N ARG A 44 17.95 20.40 27.56
CA ARG A 44 16.83 20.74 28.45
C ARG A 44 16.10 22.00 28.00
N LEU A 45 16.84 23.06 27.67
CA LEU A 45 16.25 24.32 27.18
C LEU A 45 15.48 24.12 25.86
N ILE A 46 16.09 23.44 24.89
CA ILE A 46 15.46 23.16 23.59
C ILE A 46 14.24 22.24 23.76
N GLY A 47 14.29 21.29 24.70
CA GLY A 47 13.16 20.42 25.02
C GLY A 47 11.95 21.21 25.56
N LEU A 48 12.20 22.20 26.42
CA LEU A 48 11.16 23.09 26.93
C LEU A 48 10.59 24.00 25.83
N GLU A 49 11.44 24.58 24.98
CA GLU A 49 11.00 25.38 23.84
C GLU A 49 10.15 24.57 22.86
N TRP A 50 10.57 23.33 22.56
CA TRP A 50 9.80 22.43 21.72
C TRP A 50 8.45 22.09 22.36
N ALA A 51 8.39 21.83 23.67
CA ALA A 51 7.13 21.57 24.35
C ALA A 51 6.16 22.76 24.21
N ALA A 52 6.66 24.00 24.39
CA ALA A 52 5.91 25.24 24.30
C ALA A 52 5.59 25.71 22.86
N LEU A 53 6.20 25.11 21.84
CA LEU A 53 6.02 25.54 20.45
C LEU A 53 4.57 25.30 19.95
N PRO A 54 3.96 26.25 19.21
CA PRO A 54 2.64 26.06 18.60
C PRO A 54 2.58 24.85 17.67
N PRO A 55 1.40 24.21 17.51
CA PRO A 55 1.24 23.04 16.65
C PRO A 55 1.61 23.33 15.20
N GLU A 56 1.30 24.53 14.69
CA GLU A 56 1.62 24.97 13.32
C GLU A 56 3.13 24.99 13.07
N GLN A 57 3.91 25.50 14.02
CA GLN A 57 5.37 25.54 13.89
C GLN A 57 5.99 24.14 14.04
N LYS A 58 5.42 23.29 14.92
CA LYS A 58 5.81 21.87 15.02
C LYS A 58 5.50 21.12 13.72
N GLN A 59 4.40 21.47 13.06
CA GLN A 59 3.95 20.82 11.83
C GLN A 59 4.98 20.97 10.70
N ILE A 60 5.61 22.14 10.55
CA ILE A 60 6.69 22.35 9.57
C ILE A 60 7.81 21.31 9.74
N PHE A 61 8.24 21.06 10.98
CA PHE A 61 9.29 20.07 11.26
C PHE A 61 8.78 18.62 11.17
N ASN A 62 7.50 18.38 11.44
CA ASN A 62 6.87 17.07 11.25
C ASN A 62 6.76 16.70 9.77
N GLU A 63 6.38 17.64 8.92
CA GLU A 63 6.31 17.46 7.46
C GLU A 63 7.72 17.23 6.89
N GLN A 64 8.70 18.02 7.32
CA GLN A 64 10.10 17.81 6.92
C GLN A 64 10.61 16.42 7.33
N ALA A 65 10.31 15.98 8.56
CA ALA A 65 10.67 14.64 9.04
C ALA A 65 9.92 13.53 8.28
N SER A 66 8.69 13.77 7.83
CA SER A 66 7.94 12.81 7.00
C SER A 66 8.58 12.65 5.62
N ARG A 67 8.90 13.78 4.96
CA ARG A 67 9.57 13.77 3.65
C ARG A 67 10.92 13.05 3.71
N GLU A 68 11.74 13.32 4.73
CA GLU A 68 13.01 12.62 4.92
C GLU A 68 12.82 11.12 5.19
N ARG A 69 11.72 10.74 5.87
CA ARG A 69 11.37 9.34 6.12
C ARG A 69 10.94 8.61 4.87
N GLU A 70 10.13 9.23 4.03
CA GLU A 70 9.70 8.69 2.74
C GLU A 70 10.89 8.50 1.80
N LYS A 71 11.78 9.51 1.72
CA LYS A 71 13.01 9.42 0.95
C LYS A 71 13.91 8.28 1.45
N TYR A 72 14.13 8.20 2.76
CA TYR A 72 14.91 7.11 3.35
C TYR A 72 14.30 5.74 3.06
N LYS A 73 12.97 5.61 3.10
CA LYS A 73 12.28 4.36 2.80
C LYS A 73 12.58 3.92 1.37
N ALA A 74 12.45 4.83 0.40
CA ALA A 74 12.77 4.55 -1.00
C ALA A 74 14.26 4.20 -1.20
N ASP A 75 15.18 5.00 -0.65
CA ASP A 75 16.62 4.77 -0.74
C ASP A 75 17.02 3.44 -0.09
N PHE A 76 16.38 3.07 1.03
CA PHE A 76 16.64 1.81 1.74
C PHE A 76 16.07 0.60 0.99
N GLU A 77 14.92 0.73 0.34
CA GLU A 77 14.36 -0.30 -0.53
C GLU A 77 15.27 -0.54 -1.75
N ALA A 78 15.79 0.51 -2.37
CA ALA A 78 16.78 0.38 -3.43
C ALA A 78 18.07 -0.27 -2.93
N TYR A 79 18.59 0.16 -1.77
CA TYR A 79 19.79 -0.41 -1.16
C TYR A 79 19.64 -1.91 -0.84
N LYS A 80 18.46 -2.38 -0.40
CA LYS A 80 18.21 -3.82 -0.19
C LYS A 80 18.40 -4.69 -1.44
N GLN A 81 18.21 -4.12 -2.62
CA GLN A 81 18.38 -4.83 -3.89
C GLN A 81 19.84 -4.88 -4.37
N THR A 82 20.72 -4.07 -3.77
CA THR A 82 22.14 -4.00 -4.18
C THR A 82 22.94 -5.19 -3.70
N GLN A 83 24.02 -5.50 -4.44
CA GLN A 83 24.97 -6.55 -4.06
C GLN A 83 25.66 -6.25 -2.72
N ALA A 84 25.90 -4.97 -2.41
CA ALA A 84 26.46 -4.53 -1.14
C ALA A 84 25.61 -4.97 0.08
N PHE A 85 24.28 -4.92 -0.02
CA PHE A 85 23.41 -5.40 1.06
C PHE A 85 23.47 -6.91 1.24
N LYS A 86 23.54 -7.68 0.14
CA LYS A 86 23.69 -9.14 0.15
C LYS A 86 25.02 -9.56 0.79
N ASP A 87 26.11 -8.90 0.41
CA ASP A 87 27.45 -9.16 0.94
C ASP A 87 27.54 -8.80 2.44
N TRP A 88 26.90 -7.69 2.85
CA TRP A 88 26.81 -7.30 4.26
C TRP A 88 25.98 -8.31 5.07
N GLN A 89 24.85 -8.78 4.54
CA GLN A 89 24.01 -9.79 5.19
C GLN A 89 24.76 -11.11 5.36
N ALA A 90 25.46 -11.60 4.33
CA ALA A 90 26.30 -12.80 4.40
C ALA A 90 27.43 -12.67 5.45
N LYS A 91 28.04 -11.48 5.55
CA LYS A 91 29.05 -11.18 6.58
C LYS A 91 28.46 -11.21 7.99
N GLN A 92 27.25 -10.71 8.20
CA GLN A 92 26.56 -10.76 9.50
C GLN A 92 26.19 -12.20 9.91
N GLU A 93 25.81 -13.06 8.96
CA GLU A 93 25.53 -14.48 9.22
C GLU A 93 26.80 -15.27 9.56
N GLY A 94 27.91 -15.02 8.86
CA GLY A 94 29.21 -15.59 9.18
C GLY A 94 29.72 -15.24 10.59
N LEU A 95 29.44 -14.02 11.08
CA LEU A 95 29.77 -13.61 12.45
C LEU A 95 28.84 -14.22 13.52
N LYS A 96 27.58 -14.53 13.19
CA LYS A 96 26.66 -15.21 14.13
C LYS A 96 26.94 -16.71 14.24
N GLY A 97 27.44 -17.34 13.17
CA GLY A 97 27.83 -18.75 13.17
C GLY A 97 28.98 -19.10 14.10
N SER A 98 29.85 -18.14 14.46
CA SER A 98 31.00 -18.37 15.34
C SER A 98 30.71 -18.23 16.85
N LEU A 99 29.49 -17.82 17.24
CA LEU A 99 29.13 -17.50 18.62
C LEU A 99 28.07 -18.42 19.26
N SER A 100 27.84 -19.62 18.72
CA SER A 100 27.01 -20.64 19.41
C SER A 100 27.87 -21.71 20.11
N PRO A 101 27.49 -22.18 21.32
CA PRO A 101 28.44 -22.61 22.34
C PRO A 101 28.67 -24.13 22.34
N LYS A 102 29.95 -24.55 22.23
CA LYS A 102 30.36 -25.93 22.53
C LYS A 102 30.40 -26.16 24.04
N SER A 103 29.61 -27.14 24.46
CA SER A 103 29.63 -27.80 25.76
C SER A 103 31.02 -28.32 26.16
N SER A 104 31.50 -27.98 27.35
CA SER A 104 32.38 -28.86 28.13
C SER A 104 32.35 -28.52 29.63
N LYS A 105 32.10 -29.57 30.42
CA LYS A 105 32.20 -29.63 31.88
C LYS A 105 33.60 -29.17 32.36
N ARG A 106 33.65 -28.43 33.48
CA ARG A 106 34.53 -28.71 34.65
C ARG A 106 34.34 -27.73 35.81
N GLY A 107 33.83 -28.27 36.92
CA GLY A 107 34.24 -28.13 38.33
C GLY A 107 34.54 -26.77 39.02
N PRO A 108 34.34 -26.69 40.35
CA PRO A 108 34.29 -25.43 41.10
C PRO A 108 35.63 -25.04 41.71
N LYS A 109 35.98 -23.74 41.71
CA LYS A 109 36.83 -23.12 42.74
C LYS A 109 36.78 -21.60 42.66
N GLY A 110 36.50 -20.99 43.82
CA GLY A 110 36.32 -19.55 43.96
C GLY A 110 37.61 -18.74 43.88
N LYS A 111 37.41 -17.43 43.67
CA LYS A 111 38.27 -16.36 44.18
C LYS A 111 37.48 -15.05 44.14
N ARG A 112 37.39 -14.39 45.29
CA ARG A 112 36.90 -13.01 45.46
C ARG A 112 37.79 -12.08 44.64
N THR A 113 37.20 -11.15 43.91
CA THR A 113 37.83 -9.88 43.53
C THR A 113 36.74 -8.83 43.28
N HIS A 114 36.65 -7.87 44.22
CA HIS A 114 36.32 -6.45 44.06
C HIS A 114 35.31 -6.07 42.96
N GLU A 115 34.08 -5.74 43.36
CA GLU A 115 33.14 -5.01 42.49
C GLU A 115 33.62 -3.58 42.28
N PRO A 116 33.67 -3.07 41.03
CA PRO A 116 33.74 -1.63 40.78
C PRO A 116 32.33 -1.05 40.88
N GLU A 117 32.16 -0.02 41.72
CA GLU A 117 30.98 0.84 41.75
C GLU A 117 30.64 1.35 40.34
N ILE A 118 29.45 1.01 39.84
CA ILE A 118 28.90 1.59 38.62
C ILE A 118 28.04 2.79 39.03
N ASP A 119 28.57 3.99 38.78
CA ASP A 119 27.88 5.26 38.89
C ASP A 119 26.72 5.32 37.88
N MET A 120 25.50 5.05 38.37
CA MET A 120 24.29 4.92 37.56
C MET A 120 23.53 6.26 37.47
N ALA A 121 24.09 7.23 36.76
CA ALA A 121 23.41 8.48 36.46
C ALA A 121 22.31 8.28 35.39
N SER A 122 21.12 7.87 35.82
CA SER A 122 19.77 8.14 35.24
C SER A 122 18.71 7.07 35.56
N SER A 123 18.92 6.22 36.57
CA SER A 123 17.77 5.56 37.21
C SER A 123 16.95 6.61 37.98
N PRO A 124 15.60 6.52 38.01
CA PRO A 124 14.81 7.22 39.01
C PRO A 124 15.45 6.88 40.36
N LYS A 125 15.79 7.88 41.17
CA LYS A 125 16.41 7.68 42.48
C LYS A 125 15.53 6.72 43.27
N THR A 126 15.83 5.43 43.24
CA THR A 126 15.21 4.48 44.14
C THR A 126 15.69 4.92 45.51
N PRO A 127 14.80 5.32 46.44
CA PRO A 127 15.23 5.57 47.80
C PRO A 127 16.08 4.39 48.25
N ARG A 128 17.17 4.65 48.99
CA ARG A 128 18.05 3.60 49.50
C ARG A 128 17.29 2.89 50.62
N ILE A 129 16.35 2.03 50.25
CA ILE A 129 15.50 1.31 51.18
C ILE A 129 16.35 0.21 51.82
N PRO A 130 16.52 0.19 53.15
CA PRO A 130 17.30 -0.84 53.83
C PRO A 130 16.73 -2.24 53.56
N ILE A 131 17.59 -3.21 53.29
CA ILE A 131 17.16 -4.60 53.10
C ILE A 131 16.42 -5.11 54.34
N PHE A 132 15.34 -5.86 54.12
CA PHE A 132 14.45 -6.39 55.16
C PHE A 132 13.71 -5.34 56.01
N SER A 133 13.67 -4.07 55.61
CA SER A 133 12.75 -3.10 56.22
C SER A 133 11.30 -3.32 55.76
N GLU A 134 10.34 -2.80 56.51
CA GLU A 134 8.92 -2.81 56.14
C GLU A 134 8.69 -2.12 54.78
N GLU A 135 9.38 -1.01 54.54
CA GLU A 135 9.39 -0.30 53.26
C GLU A 135 9.95 -1.16 52.12
N PHE A 136 11.00 -1.96 52.36
CA PHE A 136 11.59 -2.85 51.35
C PHE A 136 10.62 -3.96 50.95
N LEU A 137 9.96 -4.57 51.94
CA LEU A 137 8.95 -5.60 51.69
C LEU A 137 7.72 -5.03 50.98
N ALA A 138 7.28 -3.81 51.32
CA ALA A 138 6.19 -3.12 50.63
C ALA A 138 6.56 -2.78 49.18
N TYR A 139 7.74 -2.19 48.96
CA TYR A 139 8.26 -1.86 47.63
C TYR A 139 8.39 -3.12 46.74
N ASN A 140 8.96 -4.21 47.28
CA ASN A 140 9.11 -5.45 46.52
C ASN A 140 7.74 -6.06 46.16
N ARG A 141 6.77 -6.06 47.09
CA ARG A 141 5.39 -6.50 46.81
C ARG A 141 4.75 -5.65 45.70
N GLN A 142 4.86 -4.33 45.79
CA GLN A 142 4.30 -3.43 44.77
C GLN A 142 4.97 -3.62 43.40
N ARG A 143 6.30 -3.83 43.38
CA ARG A 143 7.05 -4.13 42.15
C ARG A 143 6.61 -5.46 41.54
N GLU A 144 6.47 -6.51 42.35
CA GLU A 144 6.00 -7.82 41.88
C GLU A 144 4.56 -7.74 41.36
N MET A 145 3.67 -6.99 42.03
CA MET A 145 2.31 -6.73 41.52
C MET A 145 2.34 -5.97 40.19
N ALA A 146 3.16 -4.93 40.06
CA ALA A 146 3.31 -4.18 38.82
C ALA A 146 3.84 -5.06 37.68
N LEU A 147 4.85 -5.91 37.94
CA LEU A 147 5.37 -6.86 36.96
C LEU A 147 4.33 -7.89 36.54
N ARG A 148 3.52 -8.41 37.48
CA ARG A 148 2.40 -9.31 37.16
C ARG A 148 1.37 -8.63 36.26
N ASN A 149 0.98 -7.39 36.59
CA ASN A 149 0.04 -6.61 35.78
C ASN A 149 0.59 -6.33 34.37
N LEU A 150 1.88 -5.96 34.26
CA LEU A 150 2.53 -5.73 32.96
C LEU A 150 2.61 -7.00 32.12
N ARG A 151 2.91 -8.16 32.72
CA ARG A 151 2.90 -9.46 32.02
C ARG A 151 1.49 -9.80 31.51
N LYS A 152 0.46 -9.52 32.32
CA LYS A 152 -0.94 -9.70 31.90
C LYS A 152 -1.32 -8.77 30.74
N GLN A 153 -0.91 -7.50 30.78
CA GLN A 153 -1.15 -6.57 29.67
C GLN A 153 -0.38 -6.98 28.40
N ALA A 154 0.86 -7.43 28.52
CA ALA A 154 1.66 -7.90 27.39
C ALA A 154 0.99 -9.09 26.70
N THR A 155 0.54 -10.09 27.46
CA THR A 155 -0.19 -11.25 26.92
C THR A 155 -1.51 -10.86 26.25
N GLN A 156 -2.28 -9.94 26.84
CA GLN A 156 -3.50 -9.40 26.22
C GLN A 156 -3.21 -8.70 24.88
N LEU A 157 -2.19 -7.85 24.82
CA LEU A 157 -1.81 -7.17 23.58
C LEU A 157 -1.28 -8.14 22.52
N GLU A 158 -0.57 -9.20 22.92
CA GLU A 158 -0.15 -10.27 22.03
C GLU A 158 -1.35 -11.00 21.42
N GLU A 159 -2.36 -11.33 22.23
CA GLU A 159 -3.62 -11.95 21.78
C GLU A 159 -4.40 -11.02 20.82
N GLU A 160 -4.56 -9.75 21.16
CA GLU A 160 -5.21 -8.76 20.29
C GLU A 160 -4.48 -8.61 18.96
N THR A 161 -3.14 -8.53 18.99
CA THR A 161 -2.33 -8.43 17.77
C THR A 161 -2.50 -9.68 16.88
N ALA A 162 -2.57 -10.87 17.48
CA ALA A 162 -2.81 -12.11 16.74
C ALA A 162 -4.20 -12.12 16.08
N LEU A 163 -5.23 -11.67 16.79
CA LEU A 163 -6.59 -11.55 16.25
C LEU A 163 -6.66 -10.55 15.09
N LEU A 164 -6.06 -9.37 15.25
CA LEU A 164 -6.01 -8.36 14.19
C LEU A 164 -5.24 -8.88 12.97
N SER A 165 -4.10 -9.55 13.18
CA SER A 165 -3.33 -10.16 12.09
C SER A 165 -4.17 -11.13 11.27
N LYS A 166 -4.97 -11.98 11.94
CA LYS A 166 -5.88 -12.91 11.27
C LYS A 166 -7.00 -12.19 10.49
N HIS A 167 -7.53 -11.09 11.04
CA HIS A 167 -8.54 -10.31 10.32
C HIS A 167 -7.96 -9.66 9.06
N VAL A 168 -6.75 -9.10 9.15
CA VAL A 168 -6.02 -8.57 7.99
C VAL A 168 -5.82 -9.66 6.95
N GLU A 169 -5.37 -10.85 7.34
CA GLU A 169 -5.19 -11.98 6.43
C GLU A 169 -6.51 -12.35 5.71
N ASN A 170 -7.61 -12.46 6.46
CA ASN A 170 -8.93 -12.73 5.89
C ASN A 170 -9.36 -11.66 4.88
N LEU A 171 -9.16 -10.38 5.20
CA LEU A 171 -9.46 -9.27 4.29
C LEU A 171 -8.57 -9.29 3.05
N THR A 172 -7.28 -9.59 3.19
CA THR A 172 -6.38 -9.71 2.04
C THR A 172 -6.80 -10.84 1.09
N ASN A 173 -7.21 -11.98 1.65
CA ASN A 173 -7.70 -13.11 0.86
C ASN A 173 -9.03 -12.79 0.15
N ALA A 174 -9.93 -12.08 0.84
CA ALA A 174 -11.19 -11.62 0.24
C ALA A 174 -10.94 -10.60 -0.91
N SER A 175 -10.03 -9.64 -0.70
CA SER A 175 -9.62 -8.67 -1.74
C SER A 175 -9.06 -9.39 -2.97
N ALA A 176 -8.12 -10.32 -2.78
CA ALA A 176 -7.52 -11.07 -3.88
C ALA A 176 -8.58 -11.88 -4.66
N LYS A 177 -9.56 -12.48 -3.97
CA LYS A 177 -10.66 -13.20 -4.63
C LYS A 177 -11.54 -12.26 -5.45
N LEU A 178 -11.89 -11.09 -4.91
CA LEU A 178 -12.69 -10.10 -5.61
C LEU A 178 -11.95 -9.54 -6.83
N GLU A 179 -10.65 -9.27 -6.71
CA GLU A 179 -9.82 -8.82 -7.83
C GLU A 179 -9.78 -9.86 -8.97
N LEU A 180 -9.67 -11.15 -8.64
CA LEU A 180 -9.74 -12.22 -9.64
C LEU A 180 -11.12 -12.29 -10.29
N GLN A 181 -12.19 -12.12 -9.51
CA GLN A 181 -13.55 -12.09 -10.04
C GLN A 181 -13.77 -10.91 -10.99
N ILE A 182 -13.30 -9.70 -10.62
CA ILE A 182 -13.37 -8.51 -11.47
C ILE A 182 -12.66 -8.76 -12.80
N LYS A 183 -11.40 -9.25 -12.75
CA LYS A 183 -10.65 -9.58 -13.97
C LYS A 183 -11.36 -10.60 -14.86
N SER A 184 -11.98 -11.61 -14.25
CA SER A 184 -12.77 -12.60 -14.99
C SER A 184 -13.99 -11.97 -15.66
N THR A 185 -14.72 -11.10 -14.95
CA THR A 185 -15.90 -10.42 -15.50
C THR A 185 -15.53 -9.39 -16.58
N GLU A 186 -14.41 -8.69 -16.42
CA GLU A 186 -13.89 -7.77 -17.44
C GLU A 186 -13.51 -8.52 -18.72
N ALA A 187 -12.86 -9.69 -18.59
CA ALA A 187 -12.55 -10.53 -19.74
C ALA A 187 -13.80 -11.06 -20.46
N GLN A 188 -14.84 -11.44 -19.69
CA GLN A 188 -16.13 -11.84 -20.26
C GLN A 188 -16.81 -10.67 -20.98
N LEU A 189 -16.87 -9.49 -20.36
CA LEU A 189 -17.44 -8.29 -20.97
C LEU A 189 -16.70 -7.93 -22.26
N ALA A 190 -15.36 -7.94 -22.25
CA ALA A 190 -14.55 -7.67 -23.43
C ALA A 190 -14.81 -8.67 -24.57
N ALA A 191 -15.03 -9.95 -24.25
CA ALA A 191 -15.39 -10.96 -25.24
C ALA A 191 -16.78 -10.70 -25.85
N GLU A 192 -17.78 -10.37 -25.03
CA GLU A 192 -19.13 -10.03 -25.47
C GLU A 192 -19.16 -8.73 -26.29
N GLU A 193 -18.39 -7.72 -25.89
CA GLU A 193 -18.21 -6.48 -26.65
C GLU A 193 -17.56 -6.74 -28.01
N ALA A 194 -16.56 -7.62 -28.07
CA ALA A 194 -15.93 -8.03 -29.33
C ALA A 194 -16.91 -8.76 -30.26
N LEU A 195 -17.75 -9.65 -29.71
CA LEU A 195 -18.83 -10.31 -30.47
C LEU A 195 -19.84 -9.28 -31.00
N THR A 196 -20.28 -8.34 -30.16
CA THR A 196 -21.21 -7.27 -30.54
C THR A 196 -20.61 -6.38 -31.63
N GLN A 197 -19.35 -5.99 -31.50
CA GLN A 197 -18.64 -5.19 -32.51
C GLN A 197 -18.50 -5.94 -33.83
N ARG A 198 -18.19 -7.24 -33.79
CA ARG A 198 -18.15 -8.09 -34.99
C ARG A 198 -19.52 -8.16 -35.64
N PHE A 199 -20.58 -8.39 -34.88
CA PHE A 199 -21.95 -8.45 -35.40
C PHE A 199 -22.37 -7.13 -36.06
N ARG A 200 -22.09 -6.00 -35.41
CA ARG A 200 -22.34 -4.66 -35.98
C ARG A 200 -21.60 -4.46 -37.31
N LYS A 201 -20.36 -4.95 -37.44
CA LYS A 201 -19.61 -4.88 -38.71
C LYS A 201 -20.24 -5.75 -39.79
N GLU A 202 -20.62 -6.98 -39.46
CA GLU A 202 -21.28 -7.91 -40.40
C GLU A 202 -22.63 -7.37 -40.88
N LEU A 203 -23.44 -6.79 -39.98
CA LEU A 203 -24.70 -6.11 -40.33
C LEU A 203 -24.44 -4.87 -41.19
N THR A 204 -23.49 -4.02 -40.80
CA THR A 204 -23.13 -2.81 -41.58
C THR A 204 -22.74 -3.18 -43.00
N ALA A 205 -21.95 -4.25 -43.19
CA ALA A 205 -21.58 -4.74 -44.51
C ALA A 205 -22.77 -5.31 -45.29
N THR A 206 -23.64 -6.07 -44.62
CA THR A 206 -24.82 -6.71 -45.25
C THR A 206 -25.84 -5.68 -45.74
N PHE A 207 -26.04 -4.61 -44.97
CA PHE A 207 -27.06 -3.58 -45.24
C PHE A 207 -26.50 -2.27 -45.82
N ALA A 208 -25.23 -2.22 -46.21
CA ALA A 208 -24.56 -1.01 -46.70
C ALA A 208 -25.32 -0.31 -47.85
N GLU A 209 -25.95 -1.10 -48.72
CA GLU A 209 -26.69 -0.63 -49.90
C GLU A 209 -28.20 -0.50 -49.70
N LEU A 210 -28.71 -0.72 -48.48
CA LEU A 210 -30.13 -0.59 -48.16
C LEU A 210 -30.39 0.69 -47.36
N PRO A 211 -30.73 1.82 -47.99
CA PRO A 211 -31.15 3.01 -47.26
C PRO A 211 -32.54 2.82 -46.63
N VAL A 212 -32.75 3.35 -45.42
CA VAL A 212 -34.01 3.22 -44.67
C VAL A 212 -34.61 4.61 -44.40
N PRO A 213 -35.92 4.84 -44.65
CA PRO A 213 -36.57 6.12 -44.36
C PRO A 213 -36.44 6.54 -42.88
N THR A 214 -36.04 7.79 -42.65
CA THR A 214 -35.99 8.40 -41.31
C THR A 214 -37.27 9.16 -41.00
N ASN A 215 -37.71 9.13 -39.74
CA ASN A 215 -38.60 10.17 -39.24
C ASN A 215 -37.74 11.42 -39.03
N GLY A 216 -38.16 12.59 -39.51
CA GLY A 216 -37.37 13.82 -39.54
C GLY A 216 -36.90 14.40 -38.20
N ASP A 217 -37.04 13.66 -37.09
CA ASP A 217 -36.84 14.11 -35.72
C ASP A 217 -35.48 13.71 -35.09
N VAL A 218 -34.60 13.02 -35.83
CA VAL A 218 -33.27 12.62 -35.31
C VAL A 218 -32.23 13.72 -35.60
N PRO A 219 -31.40 14.13 -34.62
CA PRO A 219 -30.33 15.10 -34.83
C PRO A 219 -29.45 14.71 -36.02
N ARG A 220 -29.28 15.64 -36.97
CA ARG A 220 -28.57 15.46 -38.24
C ARG A 220 -27.22 14.76 -38.05
N SER A 221 -27.18 13.46 -38.32
CA SER A 221 -25.92 12.75 -38.58
C SER A 221 -25.43 13.13 -39.98
N PRO A 222 -24.12 13.37 -40.20
CA PRO A 222 -23.57 13.84 -41.47
C PRO A 222 -23.81 12.90 -42.67
N SER A 223 -24.30 11.67 -42.44
CA SER A 223 -24.64 10.68 -43.47
C SER A 223 -26.09 10.71 -43.99
N SER A 224 -27.00 11.47 -43.35
CA SER A 224 -28.42 11.52 -43.72
C SER A 224 -28.68 12.48 -44.89
N ALA A 225 -28.37 12.04 -46.11
CA ALA A 225 -28.82 12.74 -47.32
C ALA A 225 -30.31 12.44 -47.57
N LYS A 226 -31.16 13.48 -47.51
CA LYS A 226 -32.58 13.47 -47.94
C LYS A 226 -33.47 12.39 -47.28
N GLY A 227 -33.65 12.41 -45.95
CA GLY A 227 -34.71 11.61 -45.29
C GLY A 227 -34.50 10.08 -45.32
N PHE A 228 -33.31 9.63 -45.69
CA PHE A 228 -32.91 8.23 -45.61
C PHE A 228 -31.62 8.10 -44.79
N GLU A 229 -31.59 7.11 -43.91
CA GLU A 229 -30.43 6.73 -43.12
C GLU A 229 -29.74 5.53 -43.77
N ARG A 230 -28.40 5.57 -43.77
CA ARG A 230 -27.54 4.43 -44.09
C ARG A 230 -26.91 3.89 -42.83
N ILE A 231 -26.78 2.57 -42.77
CA ILE A 231 -26.16 1.89 -41.64
C ILE A 231 -24.68 2.26 -41.49
N THR A 232 -24.27 2.51 -40.25
CA THR A 232 -22.85 2.63 -39.85
C THR A 232 -22.60 1.71 -38.65
N ILE A 233 -21.34 1.43 -38.33
CA ILE A 233 -21.00 0.55 -37.19
C ILE A 233 -21.59 1.09 -35.87
N SER A 234 -21.63 2.41 -35.69
CA SER A 234 -22.20 3.06 -34.49
C SER A 234 -23.71 3.22 -34.54
N SER A 235 -24.33 3.28 -35.72
CA SER A 235 -25.79 3.39 -35.89
C SER A 235 -26.51 2.07 -36.13
N ALA A 236 -25.79 0.96 -36.24
CA ALA A 236 -26.33 -0.36 -36.58
C ALA A 236 -27.57 -0.76 -35.77
N GLU A 237 -27.58 -0.49 -34.46
CA GLU A 237 -28.69 -0.83 -33.58
C GLU A 237 -29.94 0.02 -33.84
N SER A 238 -29.77 1.34 -33.94
CA SER A 238 -30.85 2.28 -34.26
C SER A 238 -31.41 2.02 -35.67
N TYR A 239 -30.52 1.77 -36.64
CA TYR A 239 -30.89 1.42 -38.01
C TYR A 239 -31.71 0.12 -38.05
N MET A 240 -31.26 -0.93 -37.36
CA MET A 240 -31.98 -2.22 -37.34
C MET A 240 -33.33 -2.11 -36.64
N ALA A 241 -33.41 -1.36 -35.54
CA ALA A 241 -34.69 -1.08 -34.86
C ALA A 241 -35.69 -0.39 -35.81
N ARG A 242 -35.20 0.61 -36.57
CA ARG A 242 -36.01 1.32 -37.55
C ARG A 242 -36.43 0.43 -38.71
N LEU A 243 -35.52 -0.37 -39.25
CA LEU A 243 -35.83 -1.34 -40.29
C LEU A 243 -36.92 -2.31 -39.82
N CYS A 244 -36.82 -2.83 -38.58
CA CYS A 244 -37.84 -3.68 -37.98
C CYS A 244 -39.20 -2.97 -37.87
N GLU A 245 -39.23 -1.73 -37.39
CA GLU A 245 -40.46 -0.93 -37.30
C GLU A 245 -41.16 -0.79 -38.66
N LEU A 246 -40.42 -0.46 -39.72
CA LEU A 246 -40.95 -0.30 -41.07
C LEU A 246 -41.38 -1.62 -41.71
N VAL A 247 -40.70 -2.71 -41.41
CA VAL A 247 -41.09 -4.05 -41.85
C VAL A 247 -42.38 -4.49 -41.15
N CYS A 248 -42.53 -4.17 -39.86
CA CYS A 248 -43.72 -4.50 -39.07
C CYS A 248 -44.94 -3.64 -39.42
N SER A 249 -44.75 -2.43 -39.96
CA SER A 249 -45.87 -1.55 -40.34
C SER A 249 -46.66 -2.07 -41.56
N GLY A 250 -46.10 -3.00 -42.33
CA GLY A 250 -46.71 -3.56 -43.54
C GLY A 250 -46.77 -2.59 -44.73
N GLN A 251 -46.28 -1.35 -44.58
CA GLN A 251 -46.33 -0.32 -45.63
C GLN A 251 -45.13 -0.38 -46.58
N HIS A 252 -44.09 -1.17 -46.24
CA HIS A 252 -42.82 -1.24 -46.95
C HIS A 252 -42.45 -2.68 -47.37
N GLU A 253 -43.35 -3.39 -48.06
CA GLU A 253 -43.14 -4.79 -48.47
C GLU A 253 -41.93 -4.98 -49.42
N ASP A 254 -41.62 -4.01 -50.28
CA ASP A 254 -40.42 -4.04 -51.12
C ASP A 254 -39.13 -3.97 -50.29
N LEU A 255 -39.11 -3.13 -49.24
CA LEU A 255 -37.97 -2.98 -48.33
C LEU A 255 -37.74 -4.28 -47.55
N LYS A 256 -38.83 -4.88 -47.06
CA LYS A 256 -38.82 -6.18 -46.38
C LYS A 256 -38.30 -7.28 -47.29
N SER A 257 -38.78 -7.37 -48.52
CA SER A 257 -38.33 -8.38 -49.49
C SER A 257 -36.83 -8.28 -49.76
N LYS A 258 -36.32 -7.06 -49.97
CA LYS A 258 -34.87 -6.80 -50.15
C LYS A 258 -34.06 -7.13 -48.90
N ALA A 259 -34.53 -6.74 -47.71
CA ALA A 259 -33.86 -7.04 -46.45
C ALA A 259 -33.75 -8.56 -46.23
N VAL A 260 -34.82 -9.31 -46.51
CA VAL A 260 -34.83 -10.78 -46.43
C VAL A 260 -33.85 -11.40 -47.43
N GLU A 261 -33.79 -10.89 -48.66
CA GLU A 261 -32.85 -11.37 -49.68
C GLU A 261 -31.39 -11.13 -49.26
N LEU A 262 -31.07 -9.95 -48.75
CA LEU A 262 -29.74 -9.61 -48.24
C LEU A 262 -29.32 -10.54 -47.11
N LEU A 263 -30.21 -10.80 -46.13
CA LEU A 263 -29.94 -11.73 -45.04
C LEU A 263 -29.73 -13.16 -45.54
N LYS A 264 -30.60 -13.66 -46.42
CA LYS A 264 -30.44 -15.00 -47.02
C LYS A 264 -29.13 -15.13 -47.79
N SER A 265 -28.77 -14.12 -48.56
CA SER A 265 -27.50 -14.07 -49.28
C SER A 265 -26.31 -14.08 -48.33
N ALA A 266 -26.33 -13.24 -47.29
CA ALA A 266 -25.26 -13.12 -46.30
C ALA A 266 -25.05 -14.40 -45.47
N VAL A 267 -26.14 -15.12 -45.15
CA VAL A 267 -26.06 -16.44 -44.51
C VAL A 267 -25.44 -17.46 -45.47
N ARG A 268 -25.89 -17.48 -46.74
CA ARG A 268 -25.37 -18.40 -47.76
C ARG A 268 -23.89 -18.19 -48.05
N THR A 269 -23.44 -16.94 -48.09
CA THR A 269 -22.02 -16.57 -48.32
C THR A 269 -21.19 -16.59 -47.05
N LYS A 270 -21.79 -16.87 -45.88
CA LYS A 270 -21.13 -16.85 -44.57
C LYS A 270 -20.53 -15.50 -44.22
N SER A 271 -21.11 -14.40 -44.69
CA SER A 271 -20.73 -13.05 -44.27
C SER A 271 -21.39 -12.63 -42.95
N LEU A 272 -22.52 -13.25 -42.60
CA LEU A 272 -23.21 -13.13 -41.31
C LEU A 272 -22.92 -14.37 -40.44
N THR A 273 -21.68 -14.46 -39.95
CA THR A 273 -21.15 -15.66 -39.31
C THR A 273 -21.73 -15.93 -37.92
N LEU A 274 -22.28 -14.91 -37.25
CA LEU A 274 -22.89 -15.05 -35.94
C LEU A 274 -24.35 -15.54 -36.00
N CYS A 275 -24.97 -15.50 -37.18
CA CYS A 275 -26.34 -15.99 -37.40
C CYS A 275 -26.39 -17.38 -38.05
N THR A 276 -25.23 -17.97 -38.38
CA THR A 276 -25.14 -19.35 -38.84
C THR A 276 -25.02 -20.27 -37.62
N VAL A 277 -26.14 -20.86 -37.21
CA VAL A 277 -26.18 -22.01 -36.30
C VAL A 277 -25.92 -23.28 -37.11
#